data_AF-A0A9J5ZQ31-F1
#
_entry.id   AF-A0A9J5ZQ31-F1
#
_cell.length_a   1.000
_cell.length_b   1.000
_cell.length_c   1.000
_cell.angle_alpha   90.00
_cell.angle_beta   90.00
_cell.angle_gamma   90.00
#
_symmetry.space_group_name_H-M   'P 1'
#
loop_
_entity.id
_entity.type
_entity.pdbx_description
1 polymer ?
#
loop_
_entity_poly.entity_id
_entity_poly.type
_entity_poly.pdbx_seq_one_letter_code
_entity_poly.pdbx_strand_id
1 'polypeptide(L)'
;MADKKTKGRQKIPLEKIKKDADLKVAFSKRCWTLYTIASKIVRDCNVDIGIVLSSPSGKNQYSFVHPTTDVVIDRFVNPTMELDLGTRLVAENARNIAIQNNIRLNELDAREAAAKKKYVL
;
A
#
# COMPACT_ATOMS: atom_id res chain seq x y z
N MET A 1 -8.25 -6.04 -39.56
CA MET A 1 -8.30 -5.38 -38.24
C MET A 1 -8.16 -6.48 -37.20
N ALA A 2 -7.13 -6.46 -36.34
CA ALA A 2 -6.93 -7.52 -35.36
C ALA A 2 -8.05 -7.48 -34.30
N ASP A 3 -8.75 -8.61 -34.11
CA ASP A 3 -9.83 -8.71 -33.13
C ASP A 3 -9.33 -8.50 -31.71
N LYS A 4 -10.03 -7.66 -30.93
CA LYS A 4 -9.67 -7.39 -29.53
C LYS A 4 -9.94 -8.63 -28.68
N LYS A 5 -8.91 -9.15 -27.99
CA LYS A 5 -9.01 -10.31 -27.09
C LYS A 5 -9.93 -10.08 -25.87
N THR A 6 -10.09 -8.84 -25.40
CA THR A 6 -10.94 -8.52 -24.25
C THR A 6 -11.65 -7.19 -24.43
N LYS A 7 -12.69 -6.95 -23.61
CA LYS A 7 -13.38 -5.66 -23.52
C LYS A 7 -12.53 -4.57 -22.83
N GLY A 8 -11.38 -4.90 -22.24
CA GLY A 8 -10.57 -3.96 -21.45
C GLY A 8 -11.24 -3.54 -20.13
N ARG A 9 -10.70 -2.49 -19.49
CA ARG A 9 -11.26 -1.95 -18.24
C ARG A 9 -12.63 -1.32 -18.51
N GLN A 10 -13.67 -1.87 -17.88
CA GLN A 10 -15.03 -1.36 -17.96
C GLN A 10 -15.33 -0.45 -16.77
N LYS A 11 -16.02 0.67 -17.02
CA LYS A 11 -16.55 1.52 -15.94
C LYS A 11 -17.70 0.79 -15.27
N ILE A 12 -17.72 0.79 -13.94
CA ILE A 12 -18.80 0.24 -13.13
C ILE A 12 -19.35 1.33 -12.21
N PRO A 13 -20.63 1.26 -11.80
CA PRO A 13 -21.20 2.20 -10.83
C PRO A 13 -20.45 2.16 -9.49
N LEU A 14 -20.41 3.29 -8.78
CA LEU A 14 -19.84 3.40 -7.43
C LEU A 14 -20.87 2.98 -6.37
N GLU A 15 -21.31 1.73 -6.47
CA GLU A 15 -22.23 1.09 -5.53
C GLU A 15 -21.72 -0.30 -5.15
N LYS A 16 -22.41 -0.96 -4.21
CA LYS A 16 -22.05 -2.33 -3.79
C LYS A 16 -22.23 -3.30 -4.96
N ILE A 17 -21.15 -4.00 -5.35
CA ILE A 17 -21.20 -5.06 -6.35
C ILE A 17 -22.04 -6.22 -5.79
N LYS A 18 -23.18 -6.51 -6.44
CA LYS A 18 -24.14 -7.52 -5.98
C LYS A 18 -23.66 -8.95 -6.18
N LYS A 19 -22.94 -9.22 -7.28
CA LYS A 19 -22.41 -10.55 -7.60
C LYS A 19 -21.20 -10.85 -6.71
N ASP A 20 -21.32 -11.85 -5.85
CA ASP A 20 -20.32 -12.20 -4.84
C ASP A 20 -18.92 -12.50 -5.43
N ALA A 21 -18.86 -13.27 -6.53
CA ALA A 21 -17.59 -13.57 -7.20
C ALA A 21 -16.89 -12.30 -7.70
N ASP A 22 -17.64 -11.38 -8.32
CA ASP A 22 -17.09 -10.13 -8.85
C ASP A 22 -16.71 -9.16 -7.72
N LEU A 23 -17.48 -9.16 -6.61
CA LEU A 23 -17.17 -8.40 -5.41
C LEU A 23 -15.84 -8.85 -4.79
N LYS A 24 -15.62 -10.17 -4.65
CA LYS A 24 -14.36 -10.73 -4.14
C LYS A 24 -13.17 -10.38 -5.03
N VAL A 25 -13.31 -10.51 -6.35
CA VAL A 25 -12.24 -10.14 -7.30
C VAL A 25 -11.94 -8.64 -7.23
N ALA A 26 -12.97 -7.80 -7.19
CA ALA A 26 -12.82 -6.36 -7.08
C ALA A 26 -12.16 -5.96 -5.75
N PHE A 27 -12.54 -6.59 -4.64
CA PHE A 27 -11.91 -6.38 -3.34
C PHE A 27 -10.42 -6.70 -3.40
N SER A 28 -10.03 -7.88 -3.87
CA SER A 28 -8.62 -8.28 -3.92
C SER A 28 -7.78 -7.30 -4.75
N LYS A 29 -8.28 -6.90 -5.93
CA LYS A 29 -7.59 -5.93 -6.80
C LYS A 29 -7.49 -4.55 -6.15
N ARG A 30 -8.60 -4.03 -5.61
CA ARG A 30 -8.64 -2.70 -4.99
C ARG A 30 -7.82 -2.64 -3.71
N CYS A 31 -7.88 -3.66 -2.87
CA CYS A 31 -7.09 -3.79 -1.64
C CYS A 31 -5.60 -3.77 -1.95
N TRP A 32 -5.16 -4.58 -2.93
CA TRP A 32 -3.77 -4.58 -3.37
C TRP A 32 -3.34 -3.20 -3.91
N THR A 33 -4.15 -2.59 -4.80
CA THR A 33 -3.85 -1.24 -5.31
C THR A 33 -3.79 -0.20 -4.20
N LEU A 34 -4.67 -0.27 -3.20
CA LEU A 34 -4.65 0.63 -2.06
C LEU A 34 -3.34 0.53 -1.28
N TYR A 35 -2.84 -0.69 -1.04
CA TYR A 35 -1.56 -0.91 -0.37
C TYR A 35 -0.38 -0.41 -1.19
N THR A 36 -0.38 -0.62 -2.51
CA THR A 36 0.66 -0.05 -3.37
C THR A 36 0.68 1.48 -3.29
N ILE A 37 -0.49 2.12 -3.27
CA ILE A 37 -0.59 3.58 -3.12
C ILE A 37 -0.14 4.01 -1.72
N ALA A 38 -0.56 3.32 -0.67
CA ALA A 38 -0.16 3.62 0.70
C ALA A 38 1.36 3.53 0.88
N SER A 39 1.99 2.45 0.40
CA SER A 39 3.45 2.30 0.40
C SER A 39 4.14 3.42 -0.37
N LYS A 40 3.59 3.84 -1.52
CA LYS A 40 4.13 4.97 -2.27
C LYS A 40 4.03 6.28 -1.48
N ILE A 41 2.90 6.55 -0.82
CA ILE A 41 2.71 7.75 0.00
C ILE A 41 3.66 7.76 1.19
N VAL A 42 3.83 6.62 1.88
CA VAL A 42 4.83 6.47 2.95
C VAL A 42 6.23 6.79 2.44
N ARG A 43 6.59 6.26 1.27
CA ARG A 43 7.88 6.52 0.65
C ARG A 43 8.09 7.99 0.27
N ASP A 44 7.12 8.59 -0.40
CA ASP A 44 7.27 9.90 -1.01
C ASP A 44 7.08 11.03 0.02
N CYS A 45 6.29 10.81 1.08
CA CYS A 45 5.90 11.83 2.04
C CYS A 45 6.32 11.54 3.50
N ASN A 46 6.89 10.37 3.82
CA ASN A 46 7.28 9.95 5.18
C ASN A 46 6.16 10.14 6.23
N VAL A 47 4.96 9.62 5.94
CA VAL A 47 3.76 9.79 6.78
C VAL A 47 3.38 8.52 7.54
N ASP A 48 2.74 8.72 8.69
CA ASP A 48 2.10 7.65 9.47
C ASP A 48 0.75 7.31 8.85
N ILE A 49 0.53 6.02 8.61
CA ILE A 49 -0.71 5.54 8.00
C ILE A 49 -1.13 4.20 8.60
N GLY A 50 -2.42 4.06 8.86
CA GLY A 50 -3.08 2.82 9.21
C GLY A 50 -4.27 2.58 8.29
N ILE A 51 -4.36 1.38 7.74
CA ILE A 51 -5.47 0.92 6.92
C ILE A 51 -5.94 -0.40 7.50
N VAL A 52 -7.25 -0.54 7.72
CA VAL A 52 -7.89 -1.79 8.16
C VAL A 52 -9.07 -2.06 7.25
N LEU A 53 -9.15 -3.28 6.71
CA LEU A 53 -10.18 -3.71 5.77
C LEU A 53 -10.72 -5.09 6.19
N SER A 54 -12.04 -5.23 6.24
CA SER A 54 -12.68 -6.55 6.37
C SER A 54 -12.94 -7.14 5.00
N SER A 55 -12.69 -8.45 4.85
CA SER A 55 -13.05 -9.17 3.63
C SER A 55 -14.56 -9.06 3.38
N PRO A 56 -15.03 -9.14 2.12
CA PRO A 56 -16.46 -9.20 1.83
C PRO A 56 -17.17 -10.37 2.51
N SER A 57 -16.45 -11.45 2.82
CA SER A 57 -16.95 -12.62 3.54
C SER A 57 -17.00 -12.44 5.07
N GLY A 58 -16.42 -11.36 5.61
CA GLY A 58 -16.30 -11.11 7.05
C GLY A 58 -15.31 -12.03 7.80
N LYS A 59 -14.68 -12.99 7.12
CA LYS A 59 -13.82 -14.00 7.75
C LYS A 59 -12.40 -13.50 8.04
N ASN A 60 -11.89 -12.63 7.19
CA ASN A 60 -10.49 -12.20 7.24
C ASN A 60 -10.42 -10.68 7.39
N GLN A 61 -9.43 -10.22 8.14
CA GLN A 61 -9.04 -8.83 8.23
C GLN A 61 -7.73 -8.64 7.47
N TYR A 62 -7.60 -7.50 6.82
CA TYR A 62 -6.39 -7.05 6.15
C TYR A 62 -5.98 -5.73 6.76
N SER A 63 -4.70 -5.58 7.04
CA SER A 63 -4.15 -4.31 7.53
C SER A 63 -2.88 -3.93 6.80
N PHE A 64 -2.66 -2.62 6.73
CA PHE A 64 -1.40 -2.00 6.35
C PHE A 64 -1.11 -0.91 7.36
N VAL A 65 0.07 -0.95 7.98
CA VAL A 65 0.43 0.02 9.01
C VAL A 65 1.87 0.44 8.85
N HIS A 66 2.11 1.74 9.01
CA HIS A 66 3.43 2.34 9.11
C HIS A 66 3.36 3.55 10.07
N PRO A 67 4.34 3.76 10.98
CA PRO A 67 5.53 2.95 11.22
C PRO A 67 5.26 1.69 12.05
N THR A 68 4.41 1.78 13.07
CA THR A 68 3.99 0.66 13.91
C THR A 68 2.52 0.80 14.27
N THR A 69 1.89 -0.31 14.64
CA THR A 69 0.48 -0.36 15.06
C THR A 69 0.22 0.54 16.26
N ASP A 70 1.07 0.46 17.29
CA ASP A 70 0.87 1.21 18.53
C ASP A 70 0.88 2.71 18.28
N VAL A 71 1.89 3.22 17.55
CA VAL A 71 1.97 4.65 17.22
C VAL A 71 0.76 5.15 16.43
N VAL A 72 0.30 4.36 15.46
CA VAL A 72 -0.84 4.75 14.63
C VAL A 72 -2.15 4.72 15.43
N ILE A 73 -2.34 3.71 16.28
CA ILE A 73 -3.53 3.59 17.14
C ILE A 73 -3.52 4.67 18.22
N ASP A 74 -2.41 4.85 18.93
CA ASP A 74 -2.27 5.83 20.01
C ASP A 74 -2.54 7.23 19.49
N ARG A 75 -1.97 7.58 18.32
CA ARG A 75 -2.24 8.87 17.67
C ARG A 75 -3.69 9.01 17.20
N PHE A 76 -4.34 7.93 16.78
CA PHE A 76 -5.75 7.94 16.41
C PHE A 76 -6.67 8.15 17.61
N VAL A 77 -6.36 7.51 18.74
CA VAL A 77 -7.15 7.60 19.99
C VAL A 77 -6.91 8.93 20.70
N ASN A 78 -5.66 9.39 20.75
CA ASN A 78 -5.27 10.65 21.37
C ASN A 78 -4.18 11.34 20.53
N PRO A 79 -4.56 12.30 19.67
CA PRO A 79 -3.62 13.01 18.78
C PRO A 79 -2.54 13.82 19.51
N THR A 80 -2.77 14.14 20.78
CA THR A 80 -1.84 14.90 21.64
C THR A 80 -1.05 14.00 22.59
N MET A 81 -1.14 12.69 22.43
CA MET A 81 -0.41 11.74 23.25
C MET A 81 1.10 11.84 22.98
N GLU A 82 1.85 12.12 24.04
CA GLU A 82 3.29 11.94 24.02
C GLU A 82 3.61 10.45 24.11
N LEU A 83 4.34 9.96 23.11
CA LEU A 83 4.80 8.57 23.07
C LEU A 83 5.93 8.37 24.08
N ASP A 84 5.95 7.21 24.74
CA ASP A 84 7.07 6.82 25.59
C ASP A 84 8.37 6.72 24.76
N LEU A 85 9.52 6.87 25.43
CA LEU A 85 10.83 6.86 24.77
C LEU A 85 11.09 5.58 23.97
N GLY A 86 10.68 4.42 24.49
CA GLY A 86 10.81 3.13 23.83
C GLY A 86 9.98 3.06 22.56
N THR A 87 8.70 3.42 22.63
CA THR A 87 7.79 3.45 21.47
C THR A 87 8.29 4.41 20.39
N ARG A 88 8.80 5.59 20.79
CA ARG A 88 9.40 6.56 19.86
C ARG A 88 10.59 5.97 19.12
N LEU A 89 11.51 5.32 19.83
CA LEU A 89 12.71 4.72 19.23
C LEU A 89 12.36 3.60 18.25
N VAL A 90 11.40 2.74 18.61
CA VAL A 90 10.93 1.66 17.72
C VAL A 90 10.31 2.24 16.45
N ALA A 91 9.47 3.26 16.58
CA ALA A 91 8.82 3.90 15.44
C ALA A 91 9.83 4.62 14.53
N GLU A 92 10.80 5.33 15.11
CA GLU A 92 11.88 5.98 14.35
C GLU A 92 12.73 4.96 13.59
N ASN A 93 13.10 3.84 14.23
CA ASN A 93 13.79 2.75 13.57
C ASN A 93 12.98 2.18 12.39
N ALA A 94 11.67 1.98 12.55
CA ALA A 94 10.80 1.49 11.48
C ALA A 94 10.72 2.48 10.30
N ARG A 95 10.66 3.80 10.56
CA ARG A 95 10.76 4.83 9.51
C ARG A 95 12.10 4.76 8.79
N ASN A 96 13.20 4.67 9.53
CA ASN A 96 14.54 4.60 8.98
C ASN A 96 14.69 3.38 8.07
N ILE A 97 14.20 2.21 8.49
CA ILE A 97 14.18 1.00 7.64
C ILE A 97 13.40 1.25 6.34
N ALA A 98 12.22 1.88 6.41
CA ALA A 98 11.44 2.20 5.22
C ALA A 98 12.19 3.15 4.27
N ILE A 99 12.80 4.22 4.80
CA ILE A 99 13.62 5.17 4.04
C ILE A 99 14.78 4.45 3.35
N GLN A 100 15.52 3.60 4.06
CA GLN A 100 16.64 2.85 3.48
C GLN A 100 16.19 1.90 2.38
N ASN A 101 15.07 1.20 2.57
CA ASN A 101 14.49 0.34 1.54
C ASN A 101 14.09 1.13 0.29
N ASN A 102 13.58 2.36 0.45
CA ASN A 102 13.22 3.23 -0.66
C ASN A 102 14.45 3.70 -1.45
N ILE A 103 15.54 4.05 -0.77
CA ILE A 103 16.82 4.38 -1.41
C ILE A 103 17.30 3.19 -2.24
N ARG A 104 17.33 2.00 -1.64
CA ARG A 104 17.73 0.77 -2.33
C ARG A 104 16.84 0.45 -3.53
N LEU A 105 15.53 0.64 -3.41
CA LEU A 105 14.59 0.43 -4.51
C LEU A 105 14.89 1.36 -5.69
N ASN A 106 15.14 2.64 -5.43
CA ASN A 106 15.50 3.60 -6.47
C ASN A 106 16.81 3.22 -7.18
N GLU A 107 17.80 2.69 -6.45
CA GLU A 107 19.04 2.18 -7.06
C GLU A 107 18.79 0.99 -7.98
N LEU A 108 17.91 0.06 -7.57
CA LEU A 108 17.55 -1.11 -8.38
C LEU A 108 16.79 -0.70 -9.65
N ASP A 109 15.84 0.24 -9.53
CA ASP A 109 15.11 0.78 -10.67
C ASP A 109 16.05 1.46 -11.68
N ALA A 110 17.05 2.20 -11.19
CA ALA A 110 18.07 2.83 -12.04
C ALA A 110 18.94 1.78 -12.76
N ARG A 111 19.34 0.70 -12.07
CA ARG A 111 20.09 -0.42 -12.66
C ARG A 111 19.26 -1.14 -13.73
N GLU A 112 17.98 -1.40 -13.47
CA GLU A 112 17.08 -2.04 -14.44
C GLU A 112 16.90 -1.17 -15.68
N ALA A 113 16.72 0.14 -15.51
CA ALA A 113 16.61 1.09 -16.62
C ALA A 113 17.89 1.15 -17.47
N ALA A 114 19.07 1.13 -16.82
CA ALA A 114 20.36 1.08 -17.51
C ALA A 114 20.57 -0.24 -18.27
N ALA A 115 20.19 -1.38 -17.67
CA ALA A 115 20.26 -2.68 -18.32
C ALA A 115 19.35 -2.75 -19.55
N LYS A 116 18.09 -2.31 -19.44
CA LYS A 116 17.16 -2.28 -20.59
C LYS A 116 17.69 -1.43 -21.74
N LYS A 117 18.32 -0.28 -21.46
CA LYS A 117 18.96 0.54 -22.50
C LYS A 117 20.13 -0.18 -23.19
N LYS A 118 20.86 -1.03 -22.48
CA LYS A 118 22.00 -1.80 -23.01
C LYS A 118 21.59 -2.94 -23.96
N TYR A 119 20.37 -3.47 -23.83
CA TYR A 119 19.84 -4.58 -24.65
C TYR A 119 18.94 -4.11 -25.82
N VAL A 120 18.72 -2.80 -25.96
CA VAL A 120 17.93 -2.20 -27.06
C VAL A 120 18.83 -1.59 -28.15
N LEU A 121 20.16 -1.72 -27.99
CA LEU A 121 21.17 -1.58 -29.04
C LEU A 121 21.67 -2.96 -29.44
#